data_AF-A0AAW1IU07-F1
#
_entry.id   AF-A0AAW1IU07-F1
#
_cell.length_a   1.000
_cell.length_b   1.000
_cell.length_c   1.000
_cell.angle_alpha   90.00
_cell.angle_beta   90.00
_cell.angle_gamma   90.00
#
_symmetry.space_group_name_H-M   'P 1'
#
loop_
_entity.id
_entity.type
_entity.pdbx_description
1 polymer ?
#
loop_
_entity_poly.entity_id
_entity_poly.type
_entity_poly.pdbx_seq_one_letter_code
_entity_poly.pdbx_strand_id
1 'polypeptide(L)'
;MSNDDVNSSPQSSVNEPVGESKPKLTLDFLVKLIPNNFDGDSLYQDKKSIDQLLEELSNIKQQHSETFSQFYQRPEDLSSRILAIVHTIDEGDEGDKNLKGRLLMIGDMTLNRFIYHTHPNISQMLRYRQFSSINEALTAAIAEEKVLKLVYKPNQY
;
A
#
# COMPACT_ATOMS: atom_id res chain seq x y z
N MET A 1 -64.58 -46.15 -12.54
CA MET A 1 -65.71 -45.64 -11.73
C MET A 1 -65.12 -44.76 -10.65
N SER A 2 -65.52 -43.49 -10.69
CA SER A 2 -65.74 -42.51 -9.60
C SER A 2 -64.79 -42.45 -8.39
N ASN A 3 -64.28 -41.22 -8.16
CA ASN A 3 -64.40 -40.37 -6.95
C ASN A 3 -64.00 -40.97 -5.58
N ASP A 4 -63.45 -40.25 -4.60
CA ASP A 4 -63.11 -38.85 -4.36
C ASP A 4 -62.17 -38.85 -3.11
N ASP A 5 -61.63 -37.67 -2.81
CA ASP A 5 -61.25 -37.17 -1.48
C ASP A 5 -59.81 -37.28 -0.94
N VAL A 6 -59.14 -36.13 -1.11
CA VAL A 6 -58.62 -35.25 -0.04
C VAL A 6 -57.71 -35.90 1.03
N ASN A 7 -56.42 -35.56 0.96
CA ASN A 7 -55.74 -35.11 2.18
C ASN A 7 -54.62 -34.08 1.93
N SER A 8 -54.82 -32.98 2.62
CA SER A 8 -54.04 -31.78 2.95
C SER A 8 -52.54 -31.92 3.24
N SER A 9 -51.76 -31.07 2.54
CA SER A 9 -50.61 -30.23 2.99
C SER A 9 -49.36 -30.87 3.68
N PRO A 10 -48.18 -30.20 3.72
CA PRO A 10 -47.78 -28.93 3.12
C PRO A 10 -46.52 -29.00 2.21
N GLN A 11 -46.36 -27.97 1.39
CA GLN A 11 -45.16 -27.69 0.60
C GLN A 11 -43.90 -27.59 1.50
N SER A 12 -42.92 -28.46 1.28
CA SER A 12 -41.54 -28.23 1.73
C SER A 12 -40.80 -27.47 0.63
N SER A 13 -40.86 -26.14 0.66
CA SER A 13 -39.92 -25.29 -0.06
C SER A 13 -38.52 -25.54 0.51
N VAL A 14 -37.66 -26.17 -0.28
CA VAL A 14 -36.23 -26.23 0.00
C VAL A 14 -35.70 -24.82 -0.13
N ASN A 15 -35.59 -24.12 1.00
CA ASN A 15 -34.83 -22.88 1.09
C ASN A 15 -33.36 -23.23 0.92
N GLU A 16 -32.81 -22.93 -0.25
CA GLU A 16 -31.36 -22.78 -0.38
C GLU A 16 -30.88 -21.69 0.61
N PRO A 17 -29.75 -21.88 1.30
CA PRO A 17 -29.21 -20.85 2.14
C PRO A 17 -28.86 -19.66 1.26
N VAL A 18 -29.51 -18.53 1.51
CA VAL A 18 -29.14 -17.22 1.01
C VAL A 18 -27.67 -17.02 1.33
N GLY A 19 -26.82 -17.25 0.32
CA GLY A 19 -25.40 -16.98 0.43
C GLY A 19 -25.26 -15.50 0.74
N GLU A 20 -24.77 -15.19 1.94
CA GLU A 20 -24.26 -13.87 2.27
C GLU A 20 -23.28 -13.47 1.17
N SER A 21 -23.74 -12.60 0.26
CA SER A 21 -22.88 -11.98 -0.72
C SER A 21 -21.88 -11.16 0.08
N LYS A 22 -20.67 -11.68 0.26
CA LYS A 22 -19.53 -10.91 0.75
C LYS A 22 -19.55 -9.58 -0.02
N PRO A 23 -19.46 -8.42 0.66
CA PRO A 23 -19.51 -7.14 -0.02
C PRO A 23 -18.42 -7.15 -1.07
N LYS A 24 -18.84 -7.13 -2.34
CA LYS A 24 -17.92 -7.05 -3.47
C LYS A 24 -17.24 -5.70 -3.29
N LEU A 25 -15.93 -5.71 -3.03
CA LEU A 25 -15.11 -4.51 -2.99
C LEU A 25 -15.19 -3.86 -4.38
N THR A 26 -16.17 -2.97 -4.54
CA THR A 26 -16.32 -2.17 -5.75
C THR A 26 -15.33 -1.01 -5.68
N LEU A 27 -14.90 -0.54 -6.86
CA LEU A 27 -14.08 0.67 -6.98
C LEU A 27 -14.71 1.84 -6.21
N ASP A 28 -16.04 1.94 -6.23
CA ASP A 28 -16.79 2.96 -5.48
C ASP A 28 -16.58 2.89 -3.95
N PHE A 29 -16.34 1.70 -3.39
CA PHE A 29 -16.06 1.54 -1.97
C PHE A 29 -14.62 1.95 -1.64
N LEU A 30 -13.66 1.62 -2.52
CA LEU A 30 -12.26 2.01 -2.35
C LEU A 30 -12.06 3.53 -2.46
N VAL A 31 -12.77 4.18 -3.38
CA VAL A 31 -12.72 5.65 -3.56
C VAL A 31 -13.28 6.38 -2.33
N LYS A 32 -14.26 5.80 -1.63
CA LYS A 32 -14.83 6.39 -0.38
C LYS A 32 -13.92 6.28 0.84
N LEU A 33 -12.90 5.41 0.81
CA LEU A 33 -11.95 5.26 1.91
C LEU A 33 -10.77 6.24 1.82
N ILE A 34 -10.65 6.97 0.72
CA ILE A 34 -9.67 8.05 0.57
C ILE A 34 -10.32 9.33 1.11
N PRO A 35 -9.78 9.98 2.15
CA PRO A 35 -10.31 11.24 2.64
C PRO A 35 -10.24 12.29 1.52
N ASN A 36 -11.41 12.69 1.01
CA ASN A 36 -11.53 13.84 0.11
C ASN A 36 -11.32 15.13 0.90
N ASN A 37 -10.07 15.50 1.12
CA ASN A 37 -9.71 16.90 1.35
C ASN A 37 -9.44 17.54 -0.02
N PHE A 38 -10.52 17.77 -0.79
CA PHE A 38 -10.44 18.52 -2.04
C PHE A 38 -11.01 19.92 -1.80
N ASP A 39 -10.20 20.79 -1.20
CA ASP A 39 -10.47 22.22 -1.14
C ASP A 39 -10.16 22.84 -2.51
N GLY A 40 -11.13 23.60 -3.02
CA GLY A 40 -11.21 24.11 -4.40
C GLY A 40 -10.21 25.21 -4.79
N ASP A 41 -8.92 25.07 -4.47
CA ASP A 41 -7.82 25.98 -4.88
C ASP A 41 -6.87 25.36 -5.93
N SER A 42 -7.27 24.25 -6.56
CA SER A 42 -6.41 23.37 -7.40
C SER A 42 -5.96 23.94 -8.77
N LEU A 43 -6.30 25.18 -9.15
CA LEU A 43 -5.99 25.67 -10.51
C LEU A 43 -4.50 26.01 -10.74
N TYR A 44 -3.70 26.11 -9.67
CA TYR A 44 -2.26 26.39 -9.71
C TYR A 44 -1.42 25.44 -8.85
N GLN A 45 -1.88 24.20 -8.62
CA GLN A 45 -0.95 23.19 -8.11
C GLN A 45 -0.15 22.66 -9.29
N ASP A 46 1.13 23.01 -9.36
CA ASP A 46 2.11 22.35 -10.23
C ASP A 46 2.07 20.83 -9.93
N LYS A 47 1.25 20.11 -10.69
CA LYS A 47 1.15 18.66 -10.60
C LYS A 47 2.45 18.11 -11.14
N LYS A 48 3.33 17.68 -10.21
CA LYS A 48 4.60 17.04 -10.56
C LYS A 48 4.35 15.88 -11.53
N SER A 49 5.13 15.82 -12.61
CA SER A 49 5.07 14.72 -13.56
C SER A 49 5.57 13.42 -12.93
N ILE A 50 5.25 12.28 -13.55
CA ILE A 50 5.74 10.97 -13.10
C ILE A 50 7.28 10.94 -13.05
N ASP A 51 7.93 11.57 -14.02
CA ASP A 51 9.40 11.63 -14.11
C ASP A 51 9.99 12.43 -12.96
N GLN A 52 9.38 13.56 -12.58
CA GLN A 52 9.81 14.36 -11.42
C GLN A 52 9.66 13.58 -10.12
N LEU A 53 8.56 12.83 -9.95
CA LEU A 53 8.35 12.02 -8.76
C LEU A 53 9.32 10.84 -8.68
N LEU A 54 9.63 10.19 -9.81
CA LEU A 54 10.63 9.14 -9.89
C LEU A 54 12.04 9.68 -9.58
N GLU A 55 12.38 10.86 -10.11
CA GLU A 55 13.64 11.53 -9.81
C GLU A 55 13.76 11.86 -8.32
N GLU A 56 12.69 12.39 -7.71
CA GLU A 56 12.64 12.64 -6.27
C GLU A 56 12.83 11.35 -5.47
N LEU A 57 12.07 10.29 -5.80
CA LEU A 57 12.19 8.98 -5.16
C LEU A 57 13.61 8.42 -5.27
N SER A 58 14.26 8.59 -6.42
CA SER A 58 15.65 8.17 -6.65
C SER A 58 16.66 8.94 -5.82
N ASN A 59 16.33 10.13 -5.30
CA ASN A 59 17.26 11.02 -4.63
C ASN A 59 17.04 11.14 -3.11
N ILE A 60 15.92 10.66 -2.57
CA ILE A 60 15.62 10.84 -1.13
C ILE A 60 16.63 10.11 -0.23
N LYS A 61 17.10 10.70 0.84
CA LYS A 61 17.92 9.99 1.84
C LYS A 61 17.48 10.42 3.22
N GLN A 62 17.59 9.54 4.21
CA GLN A 62 17.29 9.91 5.59
C GLN A 62 18.21 11.05 6.01
N GLN A 63 17.62 12.13 6.51
CA GLN A 63 18.39 13.24 7.05
C GLN A 63 18.86 12.92 8.47
N HIS A 64 19.95 13.55 8.92
CA HIS A 64 20.52 13.25 10.25
C HIS A 64 19.55 13.55 11.40
N SER A 65 18.73 14.59 11.27
CA SER A 65 17.72 14.99 12.26
C SER A 65 16.39 14.24 12.12
N GLU A 66 16.24 13.38 11.11
CA GLU A 66 14.97 12.75 10.76
C GLU A 66 14.86 11.35 11.38
N THR A 67 13.72 11.08 12.01
CA THR A 67 13.39 9.75 12.54
C THR A 67 13.10 8.75 11.42
N PHE A 68 13.18 7.45 11.70
CA PHE A 68 12.89 6.42 10.69
C PHE A 68 11.46 6.48 10.16
N SER A 69 10.47 6.73 11.03
CA SER A 69 9.07 6.84 10.61
C SER A 69 8.87 8.04 9.69
N GLN A 70 9.51 9.17 9.97
CA GLN A 70 9.47 10.35 9.09
C GLN A 70 10.15 10.05 7.75
N PHE A 71 11.31 9.41 7.78
CA PHE A 71 11.99 9.01 6.55
C PHE A 71 11.14 8.05 5.73
N TYR A 72 10.54 7.04 6.34
CA TYR A 72 9.69 6.03 5.70
C TYR A 72 8.48 6.63 4.98
N GLN A 73 7.86 7.66 5.55
CA GLN A 73 6.69 8.30 4.95
C GLN A 73 7.01 8.95 3.60
N ARG A 74 8.24 9.44 3.39
CA ARG A 74 8.63 10.11 2.13
C ARG A 74 8.69 9.19 0.91
N PRO A 75 9.42 8.05 0.91
CA PRO A 75 9.35 7.08 -0.18
C PRO A 75 7.94 6.50 -0.33
N GLU A 76 7.22 6.26 0.77
CA GLU A 76 5.85 5.74 0.72
C GLU A 76 4.89 6.73 0.02
N ASP A 77 4.92 8.01 0.37
CA ASP A 77 4.09 9.05 -0.25
C ASP A 77 4.43 9.21 -1.74
N LEU A 78 5.72 9.33 -2.07
CA LEU A 78 6.16 9.43 -3.46
C LEU A 78 5.71 8.21 -4.27
N SER A 79 5.90 7.00 -3.74
CA SER A 79 5.46 5.78 -4.41
C SER A 79 3.95 5.75 -4.60
N SER A 80 3.16 6.13 -3.60
CA SER A 80 1.70 6.16 -3.67
C SER A 80 1.20 7.13 -4.73
N ARG A 81 1.83 8.31 -4.83
CA ARG A 81 1.52 9.32 -5.85
C ARG A 81 1.87 8.84 -7.25
N ILE A 82 3.02 8.19 -7.42
CA ILE A 82 3.42 7.58 -8.70
C ILE A 82 2.41 6.50 -9.10
N LEU A 83 2.07 5.59 -8.18
CA LEU A 83 1.13 4.50 -8.42
C LEU A 83 -0.25 5.02 -8.82
N ALA A 84 -0.75 6.07 -8.17
CA ALA A 84 -2.01 6.71 -8.55
C ALA A 84 -1.99 7.21 -10.00
N ILE A 85 -0.90 7.84 -10.43
CA ILE A 85 -0.74 8.31 -11.82
C ILE A 85 -0.65 7.12 -12.79
N VAL A 86 0.15 6.10 -12.48
CA VAL A 86 0.28 4.90 -13.32
C VAL A 86 -1.09 4.24 -13.53
N HIS A 87 -1.88 4.07 -12.46
CA HIS A 87 -3.22 3.49 -12.55
C HIS A 87 -4.16 4.28 -13.46
N THR A 88 -4.04 5.62 -13.53
CA THR A 88 -4.87 6.44 -14.43
C THR A 88 -4.46 6.38 -15.90
N ILE A 89 -3.22 5.99 -16.21
CA ILE A 89 -2.70 5.96 -17.58
C ILE A 89 -2.97 4.60 -18.24
N ASP A 90 -2.98 3.51 -17.47
CA ASP A 90 -2.96 2.14 -17.99
C ASP A 90 -4.36 1.48 -18.12
N GLU A 91 -5.47 2.25 -18.18
CA GLU A 91 -6.86 1.74 -18.28
C GLU A 91 -7.21 1.02 -19.63
N GLY A 92 -6.24 0.58 -20.44
CA GLY A 92 -6.43 -0.08 -21.74
C GLY A 92 -6.22 -1.62 -21.73
N ASP A 93 -6.77 -2.32 -22.73
CA ASP A 93 -6.80 -3.80 -22.85
C ASP A 93 -5.40 -4.48 -22.96
N GLU A 94 -4.35 -3.78 -23.40
CA GLU A 94 -2.94 -4.24 -23.33
C GLU A 94 -2.16 -3.71 -22.10
N GLY A 95 -2.81 -2.88 -21.27
CA GLY A 95 -2.20 -2.16 -20.15
C GLY A 95 -1.82 -3.05 -18.97
N ASP A 96 -2.51 -4.18 -18.76
CA ASP A 96 -2.42 -4.96 -17.51
C ASP A 96 -1.02 -5.56 -17.24
N LYS A 97 -0.36 -6.09 -18.28
CA LYS A 97 1.02 -6.63 -18.13
C LYS A 97 2.06 -5.53 -17.92
N ASN A 98 1.89 -4.40 -18.60
CA ASN A 98 2.78 -3.24 -18.48
C ASN A 98 2.64 -2.61 -17.09
N LEU A 99 1.40 -2.45 -16.64
CA LEU A 99 1.01 -1.99 -15.32
C LEU A 99 1.67 -2.85 -14.24
N LYS A 100 1.48 -4.18 -14.27
CA LYS A 100 2.11 -5.08 -13.28
C LYS A 100 3.62 -4.91 -13.20
N GLY A 101 4.30 -4.78 -14.35
CA GLY A 101 5.74 -4.54 -14.39
C GLY A 101 6.14 -3.22 -13.72
N ARG A 102 5.39 -2.15 -13.99
CA ARG A 102 5.59 -0.82 -13.37
C ARG A 102 5.34 -0.85 -11.87
N LEU A 103 4.27 -1.51 -11.41
CA LEU A 103 3.95 -1.63 -9.98
C LEU A 103 5.09 -2.33 -9.23
N LEU A 104 5.61 -3.43 -9.78
CA LEU A 104 6.76 -4.14 -9.20
C LEU A 104 8.01 -3.27 -9.17
N MET A 105 8.33 -2.60 -10.28
CA MET A 105 9.47 -1.68 -10.36
C MET A 105 9.39 -0.57 -9.30
N ILE A 106 8.23 0.07 -9.15
CA ILE A 106 8.04 1.14 -8.17
C ILE A 106 8.17 0.60 -6.75
N GLY A 107 7.60 -0.57 -6.48
CA GLY A 107 7.74 -1.28 -5.20
C GLY A 107 9.20 -1.58 -4.85
N ASP A 108 9.94 -2.17 -5.79
CA ASP A 108 11.35 -2.49 -5.63
C ASP A 108 12.21 -1.25 -5.45
N MET A 109 11.96 -0.19 -6.23
CA MET A 109 12.68 1.08 -6.10
C MET A 109 12.44 1.72 -4.74
N THR A 110 11.19 1.71 -4.27
CA THR A 110 10.76 2.23 -2.98
C THR A 110 11.42 1.47 -1.83
N LEU A 111 11.38 0.14 -1.88
CA LEU A 111 12.00 -0.74 -0.91
C LEU A 111 13.52 -0.56 -0.87
N ASN A 112 14.18 -0.61 -2.02
CA ASN A 112 15.63 -0.42 -2.12
C ASN A 112 16.01 0.95 -1.58
N ARG A 113 15.24 1.99 -1.90
CA ARG A 113 15.54 3.33 -1.40
C ARG A 113 15.49 3.39 0.12
N PHE A 114 14.48 2.78 0.72
CA PHE A 114 14.40 2.67 2.18
C PHE A 114 15.57 1.88 2.78
N ILE A 115 15.89 0.70 2.22
CA ILE A 115 16.96 -0.18 2.71
C ILE A 115 18.34 0.49 2.63
N TYR A 116 18.68 1.11 1.50
CA TYR A 116 20.05 1.59 1.24
C TYR A 116 20.30 3.03 1.75
N HIS A 117 19.25 3.83 1.93
CA HIS A 117 19.39 5.25 2.26
C HIS A 117 18.79 5.65 3.62
N THR A 118 18.49 4.66 4.45
CA THR A 118 18.32 4.85 5.89
C THR A 118 19.67 4.92 6.62
N HIS A 119 19.65 5.19 7.92
CA HIS A 119 20.86 5.30 8.76
C HIS A 119 21.78 4.05 8.62
N PRO A 120 23.11 4.20 8.55
CA PRO A 120 24.04 3.11 8.24
C PRO A 120 23.86 1.82 9.06
N ASN A 121 23.69 1.94 10.38
CA ASN A 121 23.52 0.78 11.27
C ASN A 121 22.26 -0.03 10.93
N ILE A 122 21.15 0.65 10.66
CA ILE A 122 19.89 0.00 10.27
C ILE A 122 19.98 -0.52 8.85
N SER A 123 20.52 0.27 7.91
CA SER A 123 20.71 -0.13 6.52
C SER A 123 21.54 -1.42 6.41
N GLN A 124 22.58 -1.56 7.22
CA GLN A 124 23.35 -2.80 7.30
C GLN A 124 22.48 -3.99 7.72
N MET A 125 21.73 -3.86 8.81
CA MET A 125 20.79 -4.91 9.27
C MET A 125 19.76 -5.24 8.20
N LEU A 126 19.18 -4.22 7.55
CA LEU A 126 18.11 -4.41 6.57
C LEU A 126 18.59 -5.18 5.34
N ARG A 127 19.81 -4.89 4.87
CA ARG A 127 20.41 -5.56 3.71
C ARG A 127 20.64 -7.05 3.91
N TYR A 128 20.88 -7.49 5.15
CA TYR A 128 21.10 -8.92 5.43
C TYR A 128 19.81 -9.74 5.47
N ARG A 129 18.65 -9.13 5.73
CA ARG A 129 17.39 -9.85 5.99
C ARG A 129 16.50 -10.08 4.77
N GLN A 130 16.79 -9.48 3.61
CA GLN A 130 16.04 -9.63 2.35
C GLN A 130 14.51 -9.52 2.51
N PHE A 131 13.99 -8.30 2.57
CA PHE A 131 12.56 -8.04 2.71
C PHE A 131 11.82 -8.09 1.36
N SER A 132 10.54 -8.45 1.40
CA SER A 132 9.67 -8.47 0.21
C SER A 132 8.80 -7.21 0.09
N SER A 133 8.67 -6.43 1.16
CA SER A 133 7.92 -5.16 1.15
C SER A 133 8.54 -4.11 2.07
N ILE A 134 8.26 -2.84 1.78
CA ILE A 134 8.73 -1.72 2.62
C ILE A 134 8.14 -1.76 4.03
N ASN A 135 6.91 -2.26 4.18
CA ASN A 135 6.24 -2.42 5.48
C ASN A 135 6.95 -3.42 6.41
N GLU A 136 7.38 -4.55 5.84
CA GLU A 136 8.19 -5.53 6.58
C GLU A 136 9.53 -4.92 7.00
N ALA A 137 10.19 -4.21 6.07
CA ALA A 137 11.46 -3.53 6.35
C ALA A 137 11.30 -2.46 7.44
N LEU A 138 10.21 -1.67 7.43
CA LEU A 138 9.90 -0.68 8.45
C LEU A 138 9.75 -1.32 9.83
N THR A 139 8.98 -2.41 9.90
CA THR A 139 8.73 -3.12 11.16
C THR A 139 10.05 -3.60 11.77
N ALA A 140 10.95 -4.16 10.94
CA ALA A 140 12.28 -4.56 11.37
C ALA A 140 13.16 -3.37 11.77
N ALA A 141 13.11 -2.26 11.03
CA ALA A 141 13.85 -1.04 11.35
C ALA A 141 13.43 -0.43 12.71
N ILE A 142 12.13 -0.37 13.00
CA ILE A 142 11.60 0.12 14.28
C ILE A 142 12.04 -0.79 15.43
N ALA A 143 12.01 -2.12 15.24
CA ALA A 143 12.47 -3.07 16.25
C ALA A 143 13.97 -2.89 16.56
N GLU A 144 14.78 -2.76 15.52
CA GLU A 144 16.22 -2.55 15.65
C GLU A 144 16.56 -1.20 16.29
N GLU A 145 15.83 -0.12 15.95
CA GLU A 145 16.01 1.18 16.59
C GLU A 145 15.80 1.09 18.10
N LYS A 146 14.78 0.35 18.55
CA LYS A 146 14.54 0.12 19.98
C LYS A 146 15.70 -0.63 20.64
N VAL A 147 16.26 -1.64 19.97
CA VAL A 147 17.43 -2.39 20.47
C VAL A 147 18.65 -1.48 20.56
N LEU A 148 18.94 -0.69 19.52
CA LEU A 148 20.07 0.24 19.52
C LEU A 148 19.97 1.26 20.67
N LYS A 149 18.78 1.80 20.94
CA LYS A 149 18.55 2.73 22.07
C LYS A 149 18.81 2.08 23.43
N LEU A 150 18.59 0.77 23.57
CA LEU A 150 18.81 0.03 24.82
C LEU A 150 20.27 -0.38 25.01
N VAL A 151 20.93 -0.81 23.93
CA VAL A 151 22.32 -1.31 23.93
C VAL A 151 23.31 -0.14 23.97
N TYR A 152 23.08 0.89 23.17
CA TYR A 152 23.85 2.12 23.19
C TYR A 152 23.19 3.13 24.12
N LYS A 153 23.35 2.92 25.45
CA LYS A 153 23.22 4.04 26.36
C LYS A 153 24.24 5.10 25.94
N PRO A 154 23.87 6.39 25.82
CA PRO A 154 24.87 7.43 25.65
C PRO A 154 25.80 7.32 26.85
N ASN A 155 27.08 7.05 26.60
CA ASN A 155 28.10 7.22 27.62
C ASN A 155 27.96 8.68 28.09
N GLN A 156 27.36 8.87 29.26
CA GLN A 156 27.41 10.14 29.96
C GLN A 156 28.85 10.27 30.46
N TYR A 157 29.67 10.96 29.67
CA TYR A 157 30.94 11.54 30.08
C TYR A 157 30.77 13.06 30.13
#